data_AF-A0A7C1H5I4-F1
#
_entry.id   AF-A0A7C1H5I4-F1
#
_cell.length_a   1.000
_cell.length_b   1.000
_cell.length_c   1.000
_cell.angle_alpha   90.00
_cell.angle_beta   90.00
_cell.angle_gamma   90.00
#
_symmetry.space_group_name_H-M   'P 1'
#
loop_
_entity.id
_entity.type
_entity.pdbx_description
1 polymer ?
#
loop_
_entity_poly.entity_id
_entity_poly.type
_entity_poly.pdbx_seq_one_letter_code
_entity_poly.pdbx_strand_id
1 'polypeptide(L)'
;MRTLVAILTLCFIVSMIFAQDDIIFFSDSPDGDVLLDASWGFYSQPSYLELKGNNDKFPVDAQHPYQGAHSLRLHWISKSGGDWGIAVASQGWQRWDFTKYDSIVYWINAPAAIEPEDLPDFGIEDVTNRRSSRIELSRFLDGVDADSSTWQKISIPIDSIPVGPDNCDFTKIKTLFHYQANPDGEEHIAWIDEIRIIKAGSIGPTPPPTPTNLMAEGHDSRIDLKWDLIINPDLLGFYIYRSSSESGPFDKINQIAHQRNLYSDFFGENDRTYYYYTTSVNNAYDESEPSDTVFATSYQMTDEQLLTSIQKATFRYFWDYGHPVSGLTREVSGSGNTCTSGGTGFGLMTIIVGVERGFVSRDSAAVRVLKILSFLQDSTIRYHGAWPHWINGETGETIPFSMYDDGGDIVETAYLVQGLLTIRQYFTLDNGVETEIRNRATELWETVEWD
;
A
#
# COMPACT_ATOMS: atom_id res chain seq x y z
N MET A 1 -57.16 25.18 1.63
CA MET A 1 -56.24 25.81 0.67
C MET A 1 -54.84 25.62 1.23
N ARG A 2 -54.17 24.54 0.80
CA ARG A 2 -52.85 24.54 0.10
C ARG A 2 -51.70 24.83 1.09
N THR A 3 -50.71 23.96 1.33
CA THR A 3 -50.02 23.07 0.38
C THR A 3 -49.24 21.97 1.12
N LEU A 4 -49.23 20.78 0.53
CA LEU A 4 -48.31 19.66 0.71
C LEU A 4 -46.84 20.09 0.86
N VAL A 5 -46.10 19.46 1.78
CA VAL A 5 -44.74 18.95 1.49
C VAL A 5 -44.60 17.60 2.20
N ALA A 6 -44.93 16.54 1.46
CA ALA A 6 -44.46 15.19 1.78
C ALA A 6 -43.01 15.11 1.31
N ILE A 7 -42.07 14.99 2.23
CA ILE A 7 -40.68 14.66 1.88
C ILE A 7 -40.67 13.16 1.57
N LEU A 8 -40.62 12.85 0.27
CA LEU A 8 -40.27 11.53 -0.22
C LEU A 8 -38.85 11.20 0.26
N THR A 9 -38.74 10.28 1.20
CA THR A 9 -37.51 9.52 1.41
C THR A 9 -37.34 8.59 0.21
N LEU A 10 -36.80 9.13 -0.88
CA LEU A 10 -36.37 8.32 -2.01
C LEU A 10 -35.04 7.67 -1.58
N CYS A 11 -35.13 6.51 -0.93
CA CYS A 11 -34.01 5.60 -0.81
C CYS A 11 -33.61 5.19 -2.23
N PHE A 12 -32.68 5.92 -2.83
CA PHE A 12 -31.85 5.38 -3.88
C PHE A 12 -31.02 4.27 -3.24
N ILE A 13 -31.57 3.06 -3.23
CA ILE A 13 -30.74 1.87 -3.29
C ILE A 13 -30.13 1.93 -4.70
N VAL A 14 -29.04 2.68 -4.83
CA VAL A 14 -28.06 2.35 -5.85
C VAL A 14 -27.55 1.00 -5.39
N SER A 15 -28.10 -0.07 -5.95
CA SER A 15 -27.38 -1.32 -6.04
C SER A 15 -26.09 -0.97 -6.76
N MET A 16 -25.02 -0.73 -5.98
CA MET A 16 -23.68 -0.94 -6.47
C MET A 16 -23.70 -2.36 -6.98
N ILE A 17 -23.82 -2.50 -8.29
CA ILE A 17 -23.36 -3.70 -8.95
C ILE A 17 -21.87 -3.65 -8.66
N PHE A 18 -21.44 -4.28 -7.58
CA PHE A 18 -20.07 -4.74 -7.48
C PHE A 18 -19.92 -5.63 -8.70
N ALA A 19 -19.30 -5.11 -9.75
CA ALA A 19 -18.75 -5.96 -10.78
C ALA A 19 -17.85 -6.91 -10.00
N GLN A 20 -18.25 -8.18 -9.89
CA GLN A 20 -17.39 -9.16 -9.26
C GLN A 20 -16.06 -9.12 -10.02
N ASP A 21 -15.02 -8.66 -9.32
CA ASP A 21 -13.69 -8.36 -9.83
C ASP A 21 -13.03 -9.63 -10.42
N ASP A 22 -11.99 -9.41 -11.21
CA ASP A 22 -11.08 -10.47 -11.60
C ASP A 22 -10.57 -11.22 -10.36
N ILE A 23 -10.32 -12.53 -10.50
CA ILE A 23 -9.81 -13.32 -9.38
C ILE A 23 -8.28 -13.26 -9.41
N ILE A 24 -7.67 -12.92 -8.28
CA ILE A 24 -6.21 -12.91 -8.14
C ILE A 24 -5.77 -14.23 -7.50
N PHE A 25 -4.94 -14.98 -8.23
CA PHE A 25 -4.23 -16.15 -7.72
C PHE A 25 -2.84 -15.76 -7.23
N PHE A 26 -2.19 -14.79 -7.86
CA PHE A 26 -0.91 -14.23 -7.44
C PHE A 26 -0.74 -12.81 -8.00
N SER A 27 -0.20 -11.91 -7.19
CA SER A 27 0.19 -10.53 -7.56
C SER A 27 1.34 -10.04 -6.68
N ASP A 28 1.39 -10.55 -5.44
CA ASP A 28 2.54 -10.42 -4.57
C ASP A 28 2.53 -11.57 -3.54
N SER A 29 3.68 -11.88 -2.93
CA SER A 29 3.78 -12.89 -1.87
C SER A 29 3.41 -12.28 -0.51
N PRO A 30 2.31 -12.71 0.14
CA PRO A 30 2.00 -12.29 1.51
C PRO A 30 2.88 -12.99 2.56
N ASP A 31 3.63 -14.01 2.15
CA ASP A 31 4.42 -14.89 3.01
C ASP A 31 5.92 -14.52 3.02
N GLY A 32 6.28 -13.43 2.32
CA GLY A 32 7.65 -12.93 2.16
C GLY A 32 8.43 -13.64 1.05
N ASP A 33 9.75 -13.46 1.10
CA ASP A 33 10.66 -13.66 -0.03
C ASP A 33 11.08 -15.13 -0.28
N VAL A 34 10.49 -16.09 0.44
CA VAL A 34 10.98 -17.49 0.44
C VAL A 34 10.06 -18.42 -0.36
N LEU A 35 8.78 -18.42 -0.04
CA LEU A 35 7.80 -19.33 -0.62
C LEU A 35 6.40 -18.73 -0.55
N LEU A 36 5.50 -19.21 -1.41
CA LEU A 36 4.08 -18.92 -1.33
C LEU A 36 3.36 -20.03 -0.56
N ASP A 37 2.70 -19.74 0.56
CA ASP A 37 1.99 -20.77 1.35
C ASP A 37 0.75 -21.31 0.62
N ALA A 38 0.04 -20.43 -0.11
CA ALA A 38 -1.08 -20.77 -0.98
C ALA A 38 -0.64 -21.48 -2.27
N SER A 39 0.25 -22.46 -2.15
CA SER A 39 0.75 -23.27 -3.24
C SER A 39 1.00 -24.70 -2.79
N TRP A 40 1.14 -25.62 -3.75
CA TRP A 40 1.75 -26.91 -3.48
C TRP A 40 2.33 -27.56 -4.75
N GLY A 41 3.33 -28.42 -4.65
CA GLY A 41 3.92 -29.10 -5.79
C GLY A 41 4.54 -30.46 -5.46
N PHE A 42 4.99 -31.15 -6.50
CA PHE A 42 5.62 -32.46 -6.44
C PHE A 42 6.58 -32.66 -7.61
N TYR A 43 7.52 -33.61 -7.45
CA TYR A 43 8.27 -34.17 -8.57
C TYR A 43 8.62 -35.64 -8.31
N SER A 44 8.94 -36.36 -9.38
CA SER A 44 9.41 -37.74 -9.36
C SER A 44 10.62 -37.91 -10.27
N GLN A 45 11.61 -38.64 -9.78
CA GLN A 45 12.86 -38.90 -10.52
C GLN A 45 12.58 -39.72 -11.79
N PRO A 46 13.36 -39.51 -12.87
CA PRO A 46 14.57 -38.67 -12.96
C PRO A 46 14.34 -37.16 -13.12
N SER A 47 13.10 -36.67 -13.20
CA SER A 47 12.82 -35.23 -13.27
C SER A 47 13.10 -34.50 -11.95
N TYR A 48 13.17 -33.17 -12.03
CA TYR A 48 13.41 -32.28 -10.91
C TYR A 48 12.52 -31.04 -10.99
N LEU A 49 12.12 -30.54 -9.83
CA LEU A 49 11.45 -29.27 -9.63
C LEU A 49 11.96 -28.64 -8.34
N GLU A 50 12.34 -27.37 -8.38
CA GLU A 50 12.66 -26.60 -7.18
C GLU A 50 11.40 -26.39 -6.35
N LEU A 51 11.42 -26.85 -5.10
CA LEU A 51 10.36 -26.64 -4.11
C LEU A 51 10.97 -26.12 -2.80
N LYS A 52 10.22 -25.31 -2.06
CA LYS A 52 10.59 -24.79 -0.73
C LYS A 52 9.71 -25.38 0.37
N GLY A 53 9.97 -24.98 1.61
CA GLY A 53 9.25 -25.45 2.78
C GLY A 53 9.54 -26.93 3.05
N ASN A 54 8.50 -27.75 3.10
CA ASN A 54 8.63 -29.19 3.28
C ASN A 54 8.83 -29.92 1.93
N ASN A 55 9.54 -29.28 1.00
CA ASN A 55 9.70 -29.71 -0.39
C ASN A 55 8.36 -29.85 -1.11
N ASP A 56 7.47 -28.89 -0.88
CA ASP A 56 6.11 -28.89 -1.40
C ASP A 56 5.62 -27.50 -1.81
N LYS A 57 6.33 -26.40 -1.56
CA LYS A 57 5.84 -25.03 -1.85
C LYS A 57 6.53 -24.38 -3.05
N PHE A 58 5.80 -23.51 -3.74
CA PHE A 58 6.28 -22.66 -4.84
C PHE A 58 7.30 -21.65 -4.32
N PRO A 59 8.55 -21.67 -4.84
CA PRO A 59 9.55 -20.65 -4.51
C PRO A 59 9.10 -19.24 -4.92
N VAL A 60 9.51 -18.25 -4.13
CA VAL A 60 9.29 -16.82 -4.39
C VAL A 60 10.62 -16.14 -4.76
N ASP A 61 10.58 -15.15 -5.65
CA ASP A 61 11.73 -14.36 -6.10
C ASP A 61 11.43 -12.86 -5.91
N ALA A 62 12.26 -12.18 -5.10
CA ALA A 62 12.14 -10.74 -4.82
C ALA A 62 13.04 -9.87 -5.71
N GLN A 63 13.78 -10.48 -6.63
CA GLN A 63 14.74 -9.79 -7.51
C GLN A 63 14.13 -9.49 -8.88
N HIS A 64 13.18 -10.32 -9.32
CA HIS A 64 12.57 -10.24 -10.65
C HIS A 64 11.04 -10.22 -10.55
N PRO A 65 10.40 -9.23 -9.92
CA PRO A 65 8.95 -9.02 -10.03
C PRO A 65 8.58 -8.36 -11.36
N TYR A 66 7.42 -8.69 -11.93
CA TYR A 66 6.77 -7.87 -12.95
C TYR A 66 6.08 -6.67 -12.29
N GLN A 67 5.28 -6.95 -11.25
CA GLN A 67 4.60 -5.98 -10.41
C GLN A 67 4.81 -6.33 -8.93
N GLY A 68 4.50 -5.41 -8.02
CA GLY A 68 4.72 -5.67 -6.60
C GLY A 68 6.19 -5.82 -6.20
N ALA A 69 6.42 -6.58 -5.14
CA ALA A 69 7.74 -6.91 -4.60
C ALA A 69 8.24 -8.31 -4.98
N HIS A 70 7.36 -9.21 -5.42
CA HIS A 70 7.68 -10.62 -5.62
C HIS A 70 7.11 -11.21 -6.91
N SER A 71 7.84 -12.13 -7.53
CA SER A 71 7.32 -13.09 -8.50
C SER A 71 7.43 -14.53 -7.96
N LEU A 72 6.80 -15.48 -8.65
CA LEU A 72 6.99 -16.91 -8.43
C LEU A 72 8.14 -17.42 -9.28
N ARG A 73 9.02 -18.23 -8.70
CA ARG A 73 10.17 -18.83 -9.40
C ARG A 73 9.90 -20.30 -9.70
N LEU A 74 9.76 -20.61 -10.98
CA LEU A 74 9.63 -21.96 -11.50
C LEU A 74 11.00 -22.43 -12.02
N HIS A 75 11.57 -23.47 -11.41
CA HIS A 75 12.86 -24.03 -11.81
C HIS A 75 12.74 -25.56 -11.93
N TRP A 76 12.99 -26.10 -13.12
CA TRP A 76 12.72 -27.51 -13.41
C TRP A 76 13.75 -28.15 -14.35
N ILE A 77 13.76 -29.48 -14.34
CA ILE A 77 14.43 -30.33 -15.33
C ILE A 77 13.47 -31.48 -15.66
N SER A 78 13.04 -31.57 -16.91
CA SER A 78 12.09 -32.58 -17.36
C SER A 78 12.83 -33.78 -17.96
N LYS A 79 12.62 -35.00 -17.44
CA LYS A 79 13.27 -36.21 -17.96
C LYS A 79 12.30 -37.34 -18.22
N SER A 80 12.58 -38.14 -19.25
CA SER A 80 11.75 -39.28 -19.61
C SER A 80 11.69 -40.29 -18.45
N GLY A 81 10.48 -40.69 -18.07
CA GLY A 81 10.22 -41.55 -16.93
C GLY A 81 10.03 -40.84 -15.59
N GLY A 82 10.18 -39.51 -15.54
CA GLY A 82 9.83 -38.66 -14.39
C GLY A 82 8.60 -37.81 -14.68
N ASP A 83 8.14 -37.07 -13.67
CA ASP A 83 7.02 -36.12 -13.76
C ASP A 83 7.18 -35.04 -12.68
N TRP A 84 6.62 -33.86 -12.90
CA TRP A 84 6.52 -32.81 -11.90
C TRP A 84 5.25 -31.99 -12.11
N GLY A 85 4.80 -31.33 -11.04
CA GLY A 85 3.69 -30.40 -11.09
C GLY A 85 3.73 -29.45 -9.92
N ILE A 86 3.36 -28.19 -10.15
CA ILE A 86 3.25 -27.18 -9.11
C ILE A 86 2.01 -26.34 -9.31
N ALA A 87 1.32 -26.06 -8.22
CA ALA A 87 0.07 -25.34 -8.20
C ALA A 87 0.14 -24.09 -7.36
N VAL A 88 -0.58 -23.07 -7.81
CA VAL A 88 -0.92 -21.87 -7.07
C VAL A 88 -2.43 -21.86 -6.76
N ALA A 89 -2.79 -21.41 -5.57
CA ALA A 89 -4.16 -21.13 -5.14
C ALA A 89 -4.28 -19.64 -4.81
N SER A 90 -5.48 -19.07 -4.97
CA SER A 90 -5.75 -17.75 -4.41
C SER A 90 -5.64 -17.76 -2.88
N GLN A 91 -5.29 -16.62 -2.29
CA GLN A 91 -5.13 -16.47 -0.84
C GLN A 91 -6.35 -17.03 -0.07
N GLY A 92 -6.07 -17.79 0.99
CA GLY A 92 -7.11 -18.46 1.79
C GLY A 92 -7.73 -19.69 1.12
N TRP A 93 -7.14 -20.21 0.03
CA TRP A 93 -7.59 -21.41 -0.67
C TRP A 93 -9.06 -21.34 -1.11
N GLN A 94 -9.47 -20.15 -1.55
CA GLN A 94 -10.86 -19.88 -1.90
C GLN A 94 -11.33 -20.72 -3.10
N ARG A 95 -12.63 -21.01 -3.10
CA ARG A 95 -13.31 -21.71 -4.19
C ARG A 95 -13.82 -20.68 -5.20
N TRP A 96 -13.57 -20.94 -6.47
CA TRP A 96 -14.00 -20.09 -7.58
C TRP A 96 -14.82 -20.84 -8.62
N ASP A 97 -15.76 -20.12 -9.24
CA ASP A 97 -16.60 -20.60 -10.32
C ASP A 97 -16.09 -20.04 -11.65
N PHE A 98 -15.20 -20.78 -12.31
CA PHE A 98 -14.52 -20.38 -13.55
C PHE A 98 -15.49 -20.31 -14.73
N THR A 99 -16.68 -20.89 -14.65
CA THR A 99 -17.69 -20.81 -15.72
C THR A 99 -18.22 -19.40 -15.97
N LYS A 100 -17.87 -18.45 -15.08
CA LYS A 100 -18.23 -17.03 -15.16
C LYS A 100 -17.12 -16.16 -15.75
N TYR A 101 -15.99 -16.75 -16.14
CA TYR A 101 -14.79 -16.04 -16.55
C TYR A 101 -14.37 -16.44 -17.97
N ASP A 102 -13.61 -15.57 -18.62
CA ASP A 102 -13.15 -15.75 -20.00
C ASP A 102 -11.79 -16.42 -20.07
N SER A 103 -10.83 -15.93 -19.28
CA SER A 103 -9.43 -16.31 -19.45
C SER A 103 -8.64 -16.31 -18.15
N ILE A 104 -7.56 -17.07 -18.16
CA ILE A 104 -6.50 -17.05 -17.16
C ILE A 104 -5.34 -16.30 -17.79
N VAL A 105 -4.88 -15.25 -17.13
CA VAL A 105 -3.83 -14.37 -17.62
C VAL A 105 -2.71 -14.32 -16.60
N TYR A 106 -1.47 -14.36 -17.06
CA TYR A 106 -0.29 -14.11 -16.23
C TYR A 106 0.89 -13.66 -17.10
N TRP A 107 1.93 -13.16 -16.46
CA TRP A 107 3.16 -12.75 -17.10
C TRP A 107 4.27 -13.74 -16.80
N ILE A 108 5.14 -13.99 -17.79
CA ILE A 108 6.29 -14.87 -17.67
C ILE A 108 7.55 -14.17 -18.22
N ASN A 109 8.69 -14.45 -17.60
CA ASN A 109 10.01 -14.03 -18.06
C ASN A 109 11.04 -15.10 -17.63
N ALA A 110 12.21 -15.14 -18.23
CA ALA A 110 13.25 -16.10 -17.91
C ALA A 110 14.66 -15.48 -18.07
N PRO A 111 15.67 -15.99 -17.34
CA PRO A 111 17.06 -15.57 -17.53
C PRO A 111 17.67 -16.09 -18.85
N ALA A 112 17.01 -17.04 -19.52
CA ALA A 112 17.40 -17.61 -20.80
C ALA A 112 16.15 -17.99 -21.60
N ALA A 113 16.28 -18.05 -22.94
CA ALA A 113 15.17 -18.44 -23.80
C ALA A 113 14.70 -19.87 -23.49
N ILE A 114 13.39 -20.07 -23.57
CA ILE A 114 12.73 -21.38 -23.41
C ILE A 114 11.94 -21.63 -24.69
N GLU A 115 12.25 -22.73 -25.39
CA GLU A 115 11.56 -23.09 -26.62
C GLU A 115 10.08 -23.43 -26.35
N PRO A 116 9.18 -23.22 -27.33
CA PRO A 116 7.75 -23.44 -27.14
C PRO A 116 7.42 -24.84 -26.59
N GLU A 117 8.12 -25.88 -27.09
CA GLU A 117 7.94 -27.27 -26.68
C GLU A 117 8.41 -27.59 -25.25
N ASP A 118 9.31 -26.78 -24.69
CA ASP A 118 9.86 -26.97 -23.34
C ASP A 118 9.11 -26.15 -22.29
N LEU A 119 8.14 -25.33 -22.71
CA LEU A 119 7.20 -24.67 -21.81
C LEU A 119 6.41 -25.71 -21.01
N PRO A 120 6.10 -25.43 -19.73
CA PRO A 120 5.23 -26.28 -18.93
C PRO A 120 3.88 -26.56 -19.58
N ASP A 121 3.32 -27.71 -19.31
CA ASP A 121 1.90 -27.94 -19.51
C ASP A 121 1.10 -27.19 -18.45
N PHE A 122 -0.17 -26.90 -18.72
CA PHE A 122 -1.05 -26.20 -17.80
C PHE A 122 -2.34 -26.99 -17.53
N GLY A 123 -2.88 -26.84 -16.33
CA GLY A 123 -4.19 -27.40 -15.98
C GLY A 123 -4.79 -26.75 -14.75
N ILE A 124 -5.99 -27.17 -14.38
CA ILE A 124 -6.70 -26.68 -13.20
C ILE A 124 -7.24 -27.83 -12.36
N GLU A 125 -7.42 -27.59 -11.06
CA GLU A 125 -7.91 -28.57 -10.11
C GLU A 125 -9.04 -27.99 -9.25
N ASP A 126 -10.08 -28.81 -9.08
CA ASP A 126 -11.25 -28.44 -8.29
C ASP A 126 -11.05 -28.72 -6.79
N VAL A 127 -11.92 -28.18 -5.93
CA VAL A 127 -11.85 -28.37 -4.47
C VAL A 127 -11.94 -29.84 -4.01
N THR A 128 -12.27 -30.77 -4.91
CA THR A 128 -12.31 -32.22 -4.68
C THR A 128 -11.10 -32.97 -5.26
N ASN A 129 -10.04 -32.25 -5.66
CA ASN A 129 -8.81 -32.77 -6.27
C ASN A 129 -9.03 -33.44 -7.63
N ARG A 130 -10.10 -33.10 -8.37
CA ARG A 130 -10.29 -33.58 -9.74
C ARG A 130 -9.63 -32.59 -10.70
N ARG A 131 -8.80 -33.10 -11.63
CA ARG A 131 -7.97 -32.29 -12.53
C ARG A 131 -8.52 -32.25 -13.94
N SER A 132 -8.31 -31.11 -14.60
CA SER A 132 -8.51 -30.97 -16.04
C SER A 132 -7.51 -31.84 -16.81
N SER A 133 -7.72 -32.00 -18.12
CA SER A 133 -6.60 -32.41 -18.98
C SER A 133 -5.51 -31.34 -18.94
N ARG A 134 -4.25 -31.77 -19.09
CA ARG A 134 -3.13 -30.87 -19.37
C ARG A 134 -3.29 -30.26 -20.78
N ILE A 135 -2.91 -29.01 -20.92
CA ILE A 135 -2.83 -28.30 -22.20
C ILE A 135 -1.43 -27.70 -22.35
N GLU A 136 -0.91 -27.75 -23.57
CA GLU A 136 0.39 -27.17 -23.90
C GLU A 136 0.33 -25.64 -23.84
N LEU A 137 1.22 -25.00 -23.07
CA LEU A 137 1.30 -23.53 -23.02
C LEU A 137 1.80 -22.91 -24.34
N SER A 138 2.51 -23.68 -25.16
CA SER A 138 2.95 -23.29 -26.51
C SER A 138 1.82 -22.83 -27.43
N ARG A 139 0.58 -23.20 -27.12
CA ARG A 139 -0.62 -22.74 -27.83
C ARG A 139 -0.92 -21.26 -27.62
N PHE A 140 -0.36 -20.65 -26.58
CA PHE A 140 -0.64 -19.27 -26.14
C PHE A 140 0.61 -18.41 -26.03
N LEU A 141 1.80 -19.00 -26.17
CA LEU A 141 3.08 -18.31 -26.13
C LEU A 141 4.09 -19.03 -27.03
N ASP A 142 4.77 -18.29 -27.90
CA ASP A 142 5.80 -18.81 -28.82
C ASP A 142 7.18 -18.86 -28.14
N GLY A 143 7.25 -19.57 -27.00
CA GLY A 143 8.44 -19.63 -26.16
C GLY A 143 8.65 -18.36 -25.31
N VAL A 144 9.57 -18.46 -24.33
CA VAL A 144 10.08 -17.30 -23.61
C VAL A 144 11.35 -16.84 -24.32
N ASP A 145 11.46 -15.55 -24.62
CA ASP A 145 12.63 -14.99 -25.29
C ASP A 145 13.83 -14.86 -24.33
N ALA A 146 14.98 -14.43 -24.86
CA ALA A 146 16.19 -14.23 -24.07
C ALA A 146 16.26 -12.83 -23.41
N ASP A 147 15.18 -12.04 -23.47
CA ASP A 147 15.14 -10.68 -22.94
C ASP A 147 14.57 -10.66 -21.51
N SER A 148 15.48 -10.85 -20.55
CA SER A 148 15.14 -10.74 -19.12
C SER A 148 14.60 -9.36 -18.68
N SER A 149 14.62 -8.33 -19.53
CA SER A 149 14.09 -6.99 -19.22
C SER A 149 12.62 -6.81 -19.57
N THR A 150 12.04 -7.70 -20.39
CA THR A 150 10.64 -7.59 -20.82
C THR A 150 9.85 -8.84 -20.50
N TRP A 151 8.72 -8.67 -19.84
CA TRP A 151 7.82 -9.77 -19.54
C TRP A 151 6.88 -10.06 -20.71
N GLN A 152 6.59 -11.34 -20.94
CA GLN A 152 5.65 -11.81 -21.96
C GLN A 152 4.33 -12.24 -21.33
N LYS A 153 3.22 -11.87 -21.95
CA LYS A 153 1.88 -12.19 -21.45
C LYS A 153 1.40 -13.55 -21.97
N ILE A 154 0.93 -14.41 -21.07
CA ILE A 154 0.17 -15.62 -21.39
C ILE A 154 -1.32 -15.33 -21.15
N SER A 155 -2.17 -15.75 -22.09
CA SER A 155 -3.63 -15.62 -21.99
C SER A 155 -4.29 -16.92 -22.44
N ILE A 156 -4.79 -17.70 -21.47
CA ILE A 156 -5.41 -19.01 -21.68
C ILE A 156 -6.93 -18.86 -21.60
N PRO A 157 -7.68 -19.00 -22.71
CA PRO A 157 -9.12 -19.04 -22.67
C PRO A 157 -9.61 -20.24 -21.83
N ILE A 158 -10.56 -20.02 -20.93
CA ILE A 158 -11.07 -21.09 -20.04
C ILE A 158 -11.74 -22.21 -20.84
N ASP A 159 -12.38 -21.87 -21.97
CA ASP A 159 -13.00 -22.85 -22.88
C ASP A 159 -11.99 -23.73 -23.63
N SER A 160 -10.72 -23.35 -23.64
CA SER A 160 -9.63 -24.14 -24.23
C SER A 160 -9.16 -25.28 -23.32
N ILE A 161 -9.54 -25.27 -22.03
CA ILE A 161 -9.15 -26.25 -21.01
C ILE A 161 -10.16 -27.40 -21.00
N PRO A 162 -9.78 -28.63 -21.37
CA PRO A 162 -10.70 -29.76 -21.33
C PRO A 162 -10.93 -30.24 -19.89
N VAL A 163 -12.15 -30.63 -19.56
CA VAL A 163 -12.58 -31.15 -18.24
C VAL A 163 -11.71 -32.30 -17.70
N GLY A 164 -11.07 -33.07 -18.59
CA GLY A 164 -10.17 -34.15 -18.22
C GLY A 164 -10.86 -35.44 -17.78
N PRO A 165 -10.08 -36.53 -17.65
CA PRO A 165 -10.59 -37.86 -17.28
C PRO A 165 -11.14 -37.92 -15.85
N ASP A 166 -10.67 -37.04 -14.97
CA ASP A 166 -11.13 -36.97 -13.57
C ASP A 166 -12.46 -36.23 -13.42
N ASN A 167 -13.03 -35.71 -14.52
CA ASN A 167 -14.27 -34.95 -14.52
C ASN A 167 -14.19 -33.69 -13.62
N CYS A 168 -13.20 -32.83 -13.89
CA CYS A 168 -12.99 -31.58 -13.17
C CYS A 168 -14.23 -30.68 -13.20
N ASP A 169 -14.62 -30.11 -12.06
CA ASP A 169 -15.79 -29.23 -11.97
C ASP A 169 -15.38 -27.77 -11.94
N PHE A 170 -15.54 -27.09 -13.08
CA PHE A 170 -15.15 -25.69 -13.27
C PHE A 170 -15.98 -24.71 -12.42
N THR A 171 -17.06 -25.15 -11.76
CA THR A 171 -17.81 -24.29 -10.83
C THR A 171 -17.19 -24.20 -9.44
N LYS A 172 -16.07 -24.90 -9.21
CA LYS A 172 -15.43 -24.99 -7.89
C LYS A 172 -13.91 -25.22 -7.97
N ILE A 173 -13.23 -24.45 -8.82
CA ILE A 173 -11.77 -24.46 -8.96
C ILE A 173 -11.12 -23.87 -7.71
N LYS A 174 -9.97 -24.43 -7.33
CA LYS A 174 -9.13 -23.91 -6.23
C LYS A 174 -7.69 -23.65 -6.64
N THR A 175 -7.17 -24.34 -7.65
CA THR A 175 -5.75 -24.30 -8.01
C THR A 175 -5.53 -24.31 -9.51
N LEU A 176 -4.50 -23.58 -9.93
CA LEU A 176 -3.93 -23.58 -11.26
C LEU A 176 -2.60 -24.32 -11.20
N PHE A 177 -2.32 -25.18 -12.17
CA PHE A 177 -1.10 -25.99 -12.21
C PHE A 177 -0.25 -25.69 -13.44
N HIS A 178 1.06 -25.69 -13.21
CA HIS A 178 2.08 -25.93 -14.21
C HIS A 178 2.61 -27.35 -14.05
N TYR A 179 2.79 -28.08 -15.15
CA TYR A 179 3.19 -29.48 -15.19
C TYR A 179 4.37 -29.70 -16.12
N GLN A 180 5.05 -30.82 -15.92
CA GLN A 180 6.01 -31.32 -16.89
C GLN A 180 5.37 -31.51 -18.28
N ALA A 181 6.06 -31.01 -19.30
CA ALA A 181 5.79 -31.21 -20.72
C ALA A 181 6.93 -32.02 -21.39
N ASN A 182 7.64 -31.45 -22.36
CA ASN A 182 8.72 -32.12 -23.09
C ASN A 182 9.89 -32.50 -22.15
N PRO A 183 10.35 -33.76 -22.13
CA PRO A 183 11.44 -34.22 -21.30
C PRO A 183 12.82 -34.10 -21.98
N ASP A 184 13.21 -32.87 -22.30
CA ASP A 184 14.47 -32.52 -22.97
C ASP A 184 15.73 -32.79 -22.13
N GLY A 185 15.60 -32.80 -20.81
CA GLY A 185 16.67 -33.06 -19.85
C GLY A 185 17.51 -31.84 -19.50
N GLU A 186 17.17 -30.66 -20.01
CA GLU A 186 17.86 -29.40 -19.76
C GLU A 186 17.28 -28.67 -18.55
N GLU A 187 18.05 -27.71 -18.02
CA GLU A 187 17.67 -26.89 -16.88
C GLU A 187 16.96 -25.63 -17.34
N HIS A 188 15.75 -25.42 -16.83
CA HIS A 188 14.90 -24.28 -17.15
C HIS A 188 14.54 -23.49 -15.90
N ILE A 189 14.55 -22.17 -16.01
CA ILE A 189 14.12 -21.23 -14.96
C ILE A 189 13.17 -20.23 -15.60
N ALA A 190 12.03 -19.98 -14.97
CA ALA A 190 11.12 -18.91 -15.33
C ALA A 190 10.61 -18.20 -14.07
N TRP A 191 10.33 -16.91 -14.22
CA TRP A 191 9.59 -16.11 -13.25
C TRP A 191 8.16 -15.94 -13.76
N ILE A 192 7.18 -16.10 -12.88
CA ILE A 192 5.75 -15.99 -13.18
C ILE A 192 5.14 -14.98 -12.23
N ASP A 193 4.33 -14.07 -12.76
CA ASP A 193 3.72 -13.02 -11.95
C ASP A 193 2.30 -12.68 -12.45
N GLU A 194 1.52 -11.98 -11.62
CA GLU A 194 0.23 -11.40 -11.97
C GLU A 194 -0.78 -12.42 -12.53
N ILE A 195 -0.95 -13.53 -11.80
CA ILE A 195 -1.86 -14.62 -12.16
C ILE A 195 -3.30 -14.24 -11.80
N ARG A 196 -4.09 -13.95 -12.84
CA ARG A 196 -5.47 -13.48 -12.74
C ARG A 196 -6.46 -14.29 -13.57
N ILE A 197 -7.70 -14.37 -13.10
CA ILE A 197 -8.83 -14.94 -13.83
C ILE A 197 -9.73 -13.79 -14.27
N ILE A 198 -9.73 -13.52 -15.57
CA ILE A 198 -10.36 -12.35 -16.16
C ILE A 198 -11.79 -12.68 -16.53
N LYS A 199 -12.73 -11.83 -16.12
CA LYS A 199 -14.15 -12.03 -16.38
C LYS A 199 -14.55 -11.62 -17.80
N ALA A 200 -15.61 -12.23 -18.32
CA ALA A 200 -16.19 -11.87 -19.61
C ALA A 200 -16.54 -10.40 -19.77
N GLY A 201 -15.90 -9.73 -20.73
CA GLY A 201 -16.05 -8.29 -20.95
C GLY A 201 -15.50 -7.40 -19.83
N SER A 202 -14.75 -7.97 -18.87
CA SER A 202 -13.95 -7.23 -17.90
C SER A 202 -12.74 -6.60 -18.60
N ILE A 203 -12.40 -5.39 -18.19
CA ILE A 203 -11.13 -4.74 -18.57
C ILE A 203 -10.07 -4.88 -17.45
N GLY A 204 -10.36 -5.70 -16.44
CA GLY A 204 -9.59 -5.80 -15.21
C GLY A 204 -10.08 -4.85 -14.13
N PRO A 205 -9.49 -4.93 -12.92
CA PRO A 205 -9.75 -3.95 -11.88
C PRO A 205 -9.41 -2.56 -12.41
N THR A 206 -10.25 -1.58 -12.10
CA THR A 206 -9.95 -0.21 -12.53
C THR A 206 -8.79 0.31 -11.68
N PRO A 207 -7.68 0.76 -12.29
CA PRO A 207 -6.61 1.38 -11.54
C PRO A 207 -7.12 2.57 -10.71
N PRO A 208 -6.45 2.92 -9.60
CA PRO A 208 -6.83 4.10 -8.85
C PRO A 208 -6.61 5.39 -9.67
N PRO A 209 -7.16 6.54 -9.22
CA PRO A 209 -6.94 7.81 -9.88
C PRO A 209 -5.45 8.14 -10.00
N THR A 210 -5.04 8.69 -11.15
CA THR A 210 -3.67 9.17 -11.37
C THR A 210 -3.33 10.29 -10.38
N PRO A 211 -2.13 10.25 -9.75
CA PRO A 211 -1.65 11.36 -8.93
C PRO A 211 -1.55 12.67 -9.71
N THR A 212 -2.03 13.76 -9.12
CA THR A 212 -2.01 15.10 -9.72
C THR A 212 -1.19 16.08 -8.88
N ASN A 213 -0.78 17.18 -9.52
CA ASN A 213 0.00 18.24 -8.87
C ASN A 213 1.27 17.71 -8.17
N LEU A 214 1.95 16.74 -8.82
CA LEU A 214 3.26 16.30 -8.36
C LEU A 214 4.22 17.50 -8.36
N MET A 215 4.99 17.61 -7.30
CA MET A 215 6.03 18.63 -7.10
C MET A 215 7.30 17.96 -6.61
N ALA A 216 8.46 18.46 -7.05
CA ALA A 216 9.77 18.05 -6.56
C ALA A 216 10.50 19.26 -5.96
N GLU A 217 11.01 19.11 -4.74
CA GLU A 217 11.81 20.12 -4.01
C GLU A 217 13.20 19.54 -3.74
N GLY A 218 14.23 20.19 -4.28
CA GLY A 218 15.62 19.82 -4.00
C GLY A 218 16.03 20.17 -2.58
N HIS A 219 16.70 19.25 -1.90
CA HIS A 219 17.29 19.46 -0.57
C HIS A 219 18.74 18.98 -0.54
N ASP A 220 19.38 19.07 0.62
CA ASP A 220 20.71 18.48 0.81
C ASP A 220 20.63 16.97 0.69
N SER A 221 21.37 16.43 -0.28
CA SER A 221 21.55 15.00 -0.53
C SER A 221 20.26 14.22 -0.86
N ARG A 222 19.16 14.92 -1.16
CA ARG A 222 17.84 14.32 -1.44
C ARG A 222 16.92 15.22 -2.26
N ILE A 223 15.85 14.62 -2.78
CA ILE A 223 14.72 15.34 -3.38
C ILE A 223 13.42 14.89 -2.68
N ASP A 224 12.65 15.86 -2.17
CA ASP A 224 11.33 15.61 -1.58
C ASP A 224 10.27 15.73 -2.70
N LEU A 225 9.39 14.73 -2.82
CA LEU A 225 8.26 14.69 -3.74
C LEU A 225 6.94 14.82 -2.97
N LYS A 226 6.02 15.65 -3.44
CA LYS A 226 4.68 15.78 -2.87
C LYS A 226 3.63 15.88 -3.97
N TRP A 227 2.48 15.25 -3.76
CA TRP A 227 1.34 15.31 -4.68
C TRP A 227 0.03 15.44 -3.90
N ASP A 228 -1.08 15.65 -4.61
CA ASP A 228 -2.39 15.74 -3.98
C ASP A 228 -2.80 14.44 -3.29
N LEU A 229 -3.54 14.58 -2.19
CA LEU A 229 -4.07 13.43 -1.47
C LEU A 229 -5.14 12.72 -2.32
N ILE A 230 -4.96 11.42 -2.52
CA ILE A 230 -5.98 10.56 -3.13
C ILE A 230 -6.75 9.85 -2.02
N ILE A 231 -8.07 9.98 -2.03
CA ILE A 231 -8.97 9.23 -1.15
C ILE A 231 -9.69 8.20 -2.00
N ASN A 232 -9.22 6.95 -1.94
CA ASN A 232 -9.83 5.81 -2.60
C ASN A 232 -9.75 4.60 -1.64
N PRO A 233 -10.86 3.89 -1.38
CA PRO A 233 -10.89 2.77 -0.43
C PRO A 233 -9.98 1.60 -0.83
N ASP A 234 -9.70 1.44 -2.12
CA ASP A 234 -8.87 0.36 -2.66
C ASP A 234 -7.41 0.78 -2.89
N LEU A 235 -7.04 2.02 -2.55
CA LEU A 235 -5.68 2.53 -2.68
C LEU A 235 -4.74 1.78 -1.71
N LEU A 236 -3.78 1.05 -2.27
CA LEU A 236 -2.69 0.43 -1.52
C LEU A 236 -1.59 1.46 -1.22
N GLY A 237 -1.28 2.32 -2.19
CA GLY A 237 -0.26 3.34 -2.06
C GLY A 237 0.20 3.91 -3.41
N PHE A 238 1.49 4.21 -3.49
CA PHE A 238 2.10 4.86 -4.64
C PHE A 238 3.43 4.20 -5.00
N TYR A 239 3.71 4.08 -6.30
CA TYR A 239 5.05 3.81 -6.80
C TYR A 239 5.69 5.09 -7.31
N ILE A 240 6.99 5.19 -7.09
CA ILE A 240 7.81 6.33 -7.44
C ILE A 240 8.81 5.85 -8.48
N TYR A 241 8.85 6.57 -9.59
CA TYR A 241 9.73 6.29 -10.70
C TYR A 241 10.72 7.43 -10.85
N ARG A 242 11.99 7.10 -11.08
CA ARG A 242 13.10 8.06 -11.17
C ARG A 242 13.91 7.84 -12.43
N SER A 243 14.35 8.91 -13.07
CA SER A 243 15.34 8.87 -14.15
C SER A 243 16.40 9.95 -14.01
N SER A 244 17.58 9.69 -14.57
CA SER A 244 18.63 10.70 -14.80
C SER A 244 18.40 11.54 -16.06
N SER A 245 17.36 11.25 -16.84
CA SER A 245 16.99 11.94 -18.08
C SER A 245 15.49 12.26 -18.09
N GLU A 246 15.12 13.38 -18.70
CA GLU A 246 13.72 13.80 -18.85
C GLU A 246 12.88 12.78 -19.63
N SER A 247 13.48 12.14 -20.64
CA SER A 247 12.83 11.16 -21.49
C SER A 247 12.93 9.71 -20.99
N GLY A 248 13.50 9.50 -19.80
CA GLY A 248 13.76 8.15 -19.29
C GLY A 248 15.04 7.49 -19.86
N PRO A 249 15.21 6.17 -19.66
CA PRO A 249 14.27 5.26 -18.99
C PRO A 249 14.09 5.60 -17.51
N PHE A 250 12.91 5.31 -16.95
CA PHE A 250 12.60 5.52 -15.54
C PHE A 250 12.61 4.18 -14.79
N ASP A 251 13.27 4.16 -13.63
CA ASP A 251 13.33 3.02 -12.73
C ASP A 251 12.37 3.22 -11.57
N LYS A 252 11.63 2.17 -11.18
CA LYS A 252 10.84 2.16 -9.94
C LYS A 252 11.79 2.11 -8.74
N ILE A 253 11.75 3.11 -7.86
CA ILE A 253 12.73 3.25 -6.75
C ILE A 253 12.23 2.72 -5.40
N ASN A 254 10.94 2.39 -5.28
CA ASN A 254 10.39 1.72 -4.10
C ASN A 254 9.79 0.36 -4.46
N GLN A 255 10.21 -0.69 -3.76
CA GLN A 255 9.68 -2.04 -3.94
C GLN A 255 8.27 -2.17 -3.35
N ILE A 256 8.04 -1.60 -2.17
CA ILE A 256 6.75 -1.61 -1.48
C ILE A 256 6.01 -0.31 -1.78
N ALA A 257 4.70 -0.43 -2.05
CA ALA A 257 3.83 0.72 -2.28
C ALA A 257 3.93 1.72 -1.12
N HIS A 258 4.27 2.97 -1.44
CA HIS A 258 4.43 4.03 -0.46
C HIS A 258 3.05 4.55 -0.06
N GLN A 259 2.74 4.60 1.23
CA GLN A 259 1.35 4.87 1.69
C GLN A 259 1.00 6.35 1.81
N ARG A 260 1.94 7.26 1.57
CA ARG A 260 1.75 8.70 1.79
C ARG A 260 1.93 9.49 0.51
N ASN A 261 1.28 10.64 0.42
CA ASN A 261 1.43 11.57 -0.69
C ASN A 261 2.68 12.48 -0.57
N LEU A 262 3.72 12.00 0.13
CA LEU A 262 4.98 12.69 0.37
C LEU A 262 6.08 11.64 0.43
N TYR A 263 7.05 11.71 -0.48
CA TYR A 263 8.19 10.80 -0.56
C TYR A 263 9.51 11.58 -0.49
N SER A 264 10.54 11.00 0.10
CA SER A 264 11.85 11.63 0.28
C SER A 264 12.91 10.73 -0.33
N ASP A 265 13.35 11.04 -1.55
CA ASP A 265 14.40 10.27 -2.24
C ASP A 265 15.79 10.73 -1.76
N PHE A 266 16.36 9.99 -0.80
CA PHE A 266 17.72 10.24 -0.31
C PHE A 266 18.74 9.40 -1.07
N PHE A 267 19.70 10.07 -1.70
CA PHE A 267 20.74 9.43 -2.50
C PHE A 267 22.15 9.90 -2.14
N GLY A 268 22.30 10.71 -1.09
CA GLY A 268 23.59 10.99 -0.44
C GLY A 268 24.53 11.94 -1.18
N GLU A 269 24.06 12.59 -2.25
CA GLU A 269 24.88 13.45 -3.11
C GLU A 269 24.17 14.77 -3.46
N ASN A 270 24.96 15.84 -3.61
CA ASN A 270 24.47 17.14 -4.09
C ASN A 270 24.77 17.33 -5.58
N ASP A 271 24.18 18.36 -6.18
CA ASP A 271 24.32 18.69 -7.61
C ASP A 271 23.84 17.56 -8.54
N ARG A 272 22.83 16.81 -8.11
CA ARG A 272 22.18 15.76 -8.91
C ARG A 272 20.78 16.19 -9.29
N THR A 273 20.51 16.20 -10.59
CA THR A 273 19.16 16.37 -11.14
C THR A 273 18.55 15.01 -11.41
N TYR A 274 17.35 14.80 -10.91
CA TYR A 274 16.53 13.63 -11.22
C TYR A 274 15.14 14.05 -11.65
N TYR A 275 14.58 13.25 -12.53
CA TYR A 275 13.22 13.37 -13.06
C TYR A 275 12.36 12.29 -12.42
N TYR A 276 11.11 12.63 -12.10
CA TYR A 276 10.20 11.76 -11.38
C TYR A 276 8.79 11.82 -11.96
N TYR A 277 8.13 10.68 -11.94
CA TYR A 277 6.67 10.60 -11.93
C TYR A 277 6.24 9.62 -10.83
N THR A 278 4.96 9.65 -10.49
CA THR A 278 4.37 8.67 -9.58
C THR A 278 3.08 8.09 -10.15
N THR A 279 2.82 6.83 -9.82
CA THR A 279 1.55 6.13 -10.08
C THR A 279 0.90 5.84 -8.73
N SER A 280 -0.43 5.80 -8.70
CA SER A 280 -1.16 5.19 -7.60
C SER A 280 -1.35 3.70 -7.90
N VAL A 281 -1.40 2.88 -6.85
CA VAL A 281 -1.58 1.42 -6.97
C VAL A 281 -2.69 0.97 -6.02
N ASN A 282 -3.55 0.07 -6.48
CA ASN A 282 -4.64 -0.47 -5.66
C ASN A 282 -4.20 -1.76 -4.92
N ASN A 283 -5.06 -2.31 -4.06
CA ASN A 283 -4.79 -3.57 -3.34
C ASN A 283 -4.67 -4.79 -4.26
N ALA A 284 -5.11 -4.66 -5.50
CA ALA A 284 -4.91 -5.65 -6.54
C ALA A 284 -3.58 -5.46 -7.28
N TYR A 285 -2.75 -4.47 -6.96
CA TYR A 285 -1.50 -4.11 -7.66
C TYR A 285 -1.65 -3.52 -9.07
N ASP A 286 -2.86 -3.13 -9.48
CA ASP A 286 -3.06 -2.38 -10.72
C ASP A 286 -2.62 -0.91 -10.54
N GLU A 287 -1.66 -0.48 -11.37
CA GLU A 287 -1.11 0.88 -11.37
C GLU A 287 -1.90 1.83 -12.27
N SER A 288 -2.08 3.07 -11.82
CA SER A 288 -2.65 4.16 -12.63
C SER A 288 -1.74 4.54 -13.79
N GLU A 289 -2.28 5.34 -14.72
CA GLU A 289 -1.43 6.13 -15.63
C GLU A 289 -0.45 7.00 -14.81
N PRO A 290 0.76 7.27 -15.34
CA PRO A 290 1.74 8.10 -14.65
C PRO A 290 1.25 9.55 -14.50
N SER A 291 1.64 10.19 -13.41
CA SER A 291 1.52 11.64 -13.25
C SER A 291 2.33 12.39 -14.32
N ASP A 292 2.13 13.71 -14.39
CA ASP A 292 3.11 14.58 -15.06
C ASP A 292 4.51 14.35 -14.48
N THR A 293 5.53 14.43 -15.35
CA THR A 293 6.93 14.33 -14.94
C THR A 293 7.40 15.66 -14.36
N VAL A 294 8.07 15.60 -13.20
CA VAL A 294 8.73 16.73 -12.56
C VAL A 294 10.20 16.47 -12.38
N PHE A 295 10.98 17.50 -12.05
CA PHE A 295 12.39 17.33 -11.69
C PHE A 295 12.80 18.32 -10.62
N ALA A 296 13.86 17.98 -9.90
CA ALA A 296 14.56 18.89 -9.01
C ALA A 296 16.06 18.55 -9.00
N THR A 297 16.85 19.45 -8.43
CA THR A 297 18.29 19.25 -8.26
C THR A 297 18.63 19.36 -6.78
N SER A 298 19.29 18.35 -6.22
CA SER A 298 19.83 18.45 -4.86
C SER A 298 20.96 19.48 -4.80
N TYR A 299 21.15 20.13 -3.65
CA TYR A 299 22.17 21.14 -3.49
C TYR A 299 22.69 21.18 -2.06
N GLN A 300 23.95 21.56 -1.91
CA GLN A 300 24.57 21.72 -0.61
C GLN A 300 23.90 22.86 0.16
N MET A 301 23.30 22.52 1.30
CA MET A 301 22.67 23.50 2.18
C MET A 301 23.69 24.11 3.14
N THR A 302 23.48 25.38 3.46
CA THR A 302 24.06 25.98 4.68
C THR A 302 23.41 25.38 5.93
N ASP A 303 24.06 25.48 7.09
CA ASP A 303 23.52 25.01 8.36
C ASP A 303 22.11 25.57 8.66
N GLU A 304 21.85 26.84 8.32
CA GLU A 304 20.54 27.46 8.53
C GLU A 304 19.46 26.90 7.60
N GLN A 305 19.82 26.62 6.34
CA GLN A 305 18.92 25.96 5.39
C GLN A 305 18.64 24.52 5.83
N LEU A 306 19.67 23.80 6.28
CA LEU A 306 19.53 22.45 6.80
C LEU A 306 18.65 22.42 8.06
N LEU A 307 18.87 23.34 9.01
CA LEU A 307 18.02 23.50 10.19
C LEU A 307 16.57 23.78 9.80
N THR A 308 16.34 24.69 8.85
CA THR A 308 14.99 24.98 8.34
C THR A 308 14.37 23.74 7.68
N SER A 309 15.14 22.99 6.90
CA SER A 309 14.70 21.75 6.25
C SER A 309 14.28 20.70 7.28
N ILE A 310 15.10 20.48 8.32
CA ILE A 310 14.80 19.55 9.42
C ILE A 310 13.55 20.01 10.16
N GLN A 311 13.46 21.29 10.54
CA GLN A 311 12.29 21.82 11.23
C GLN A 311 11.01 21.68 10.40
N LYS A 312 11.05 21.95 9.09
CA LYS A 312 9.91 21.80 8.19
C LYS A 312 9.49 20.34 8.07
N ALA A 313 10.45 19.42 7.93
CA ALA A 313 10.18 17.99 7.86
C ALA A 313 9.55 17.45 9.15
N THR A 314 10.09 17.81 10.31
CA THR A 314 9.55 17.44 11.62
C THR A 314 8.17 18.08 11.86
N PHE A 315 7.98 19.34 11.48
CA PHE A 315 6.69 20.04 11.57
C PHE A 315 5.58 19.31 10.82
N ARG A 316 5.86 18.72 9.65
CA ARG A 316 4.88 17.93 8.88
C ARG A 316 4.27 16.78 9.70
N TYR A 317 4.99 16.20 10.66
CA TYR A 317 4.45 15.16 11.55
C TYR A 317 3.26 15.68 12.37
N PHE A 318 3.39 16.88 12.93
CA PHE A 318 2.35 17.49 13.76
C PHE A 318 1.28 18.19 12.93
N TRP A 319 1.63 18.65 11.73
CA TRP A 319 0.73 19.43 10.88
C TRP A 319 -0.01 18.60 9.84
N ASP A 320 0.72 17.98 8.91
CA ASP A 320 0.16 17.18 7.82
C ASP A 320 -0.33 15.81 8.35
N TYR A 321 0.40 15.23 9.32
CA TYR A 321 0.07 13.92 9.91
C TYR A 321 -0.68 13.98 11.26
N GLY A 322 -1.04 15.19 11.72
CA GLY A 322 -1.98 15.35 12.84
C GLY A 322 -3.31 14.66 12.57
N HIS A 323 -3.97 14.15 13.61
CA HIS A 323 -5.19 13.37 13.45
C HIS A 323 -6.29 14.20 12.75
N PRO A 324 -6.97 13.69 11.71
CA PRO A 324 -7.87 14.50 10.88
C PRO A 324 -9.10 15.01 11.65
N VAL A 325 -9.57 14.30 12.67
CA VAL A 325 -10.74 14.70 13.48
C VAL A 325 -10.36 15.67 14.58
N SER A 326 -9.31 15.38 15.36
CA SER A 326 -8.96 16.14 16.57
C SER A 326 -7.83 17.15 16.36
N GLY A 327 -6.99 16.95 15.34
CA GLY A 327 -5.73 17.68 15.17
C GLY A 327 -4.64 17.25 16.16
N LEU A 328 -4.90 16.28 17.05
CA LEU A 328 -3.92 15.78 18.02
C LEU A 328 -2.73 15.11 17.32
N THR A 329 -1.65 14.99 18.07
CA THR A 329 -0.43 14.29 17.60
C THR A 329 -0.61 12.79 17.75
N ARG A 330 -0.38 12.04 16.68
CA ARG A 330 -0.33 10.58 16.70
C ARG A 330 0.92 10.10 17.45
N GLU A 331 0.79 9.01 18.19
CA GLU A 331 1.89 8.41 18.97
C GLU A 331 3.09 8.08 18.08
N VAL A 332 2.85 7.27 17.05
CA VAL A 332 3.86 6.89 16.05
C VAL A 332 3.25 6.86 14.67
N SER A 333 4.10 6.89 13.64
CA SER A 333 3.65 6.60 12.28
C SER A 333 3.00 5.22 12.20
N GLY A 334 1.77 5.17 11.71
CA GLY A 334 1.00 3.92 11.60
C GLY A 334 0.11 3.62 12.81
N SER A 335 0.06 4.47 13.85
CA SER A 335 -0.77 4.24 15.05
C SER A 335 -2.29 4.42 14.84
N GLY A 336 -2.74 4.61 13.59
CA GLY A 336 -4.15 4.82 13.25
C GLY A 336 -4.76 6.02 13.97
N ASN A 337 -5.73 5.74 14.84
CA ASN A 337 -6.43 6.74 15.64
C ASN A 337 -5.76 7.02 17.01
N THR A 338 -4.71 6.29 17.39
CA THR A 338 -4.04 6.49 18.68
C THR A 338 -3.20 7.78 18.67
N CYS A 339 -3.63 8.75 19.46
CA CYS A 339 -2.96 10.01 19.71
C CYS A 339 -2.36 10.05 21.12
N THR A 340 -1.31 10.85 21.30
CA THR A 340 -0.61 11.01 22.58
C THR A 340 -0.82 12.40 23.16
N SER A 341 -1.08 12.50 24.46
CA SER A 341 -1.31 13.77 25.13
C SER A 341 -0.02 14.59 25.27
N GLY A 342 1.08 14.05 25.77
CA GLY A 342 2.33 14.81 25.88
C GLY A 342 2.99 15.07 24.54
N GLY A 343 2.93 14.12 23.60
CA GLY A 343 3.34 14.39 22.21
C GLY A 343 2.50 15.49 21.55
N THR A 344 1.22 15.63 21.92
CA THR A 344 0.39 16.79 21.53
C THR A 344 0.89 18.08 22.16
N GLY A 345 1.35 18.07 23.41
CA GLY A 345 2.03 19.21 24.04
C GLY A 345 3.24 19.69 23.22
N PHE A 346 4.09 18.77 22.78
CA PHE A 346 5.22 19.07 21.89
C PHE A 346 4.76 19.58 20.52
N GLY A 347 3.68 19.00 19.98
CA GLY A 347 3.08 19.44 18.72
C GLY A 347 2.56 20.87 18.76
N LEU A 348 1.89 21.27 19.85
CA LEU A 348 1.42 22.65 20.06
C LEU A 348 2.57 23.66 20.01
N MET A 349 3.71 23.35 20.65
CA MET A 349 4.91 24.19 20.58
C MET A 349 5.54 24.19 19.19
N THR A 350 5.54 23.04 18.50
CA THR A 350 6.04 22.93 17.13
C THR A 350 5.19 23.74 16.14
N ILE A 351 3.89 23.87 16.37
CA ILE A 351 3.01 24.73 15.56
C ILE A 351 3.45 26.19 15.61
N ILE A 352 3.86 26.69 16.77
CA ILE A 352 4.41 28.04 16.93
C ILE A 352 5.66 28.22 16.05
N VAL A 353 6.58 27.26 16.11
CA VAL A 353 7.79 27.27 15.26
C VAL A 353 7.40 27.30 13.78
N GLY A 354 6.38 26.55 13.37
CA GLY A 354 5.88 26.56 11.99
C GLY A 354 5.36 27.93 11.54
N VAL A 355 4.73 28.70 12.43
CA VAL A 355 4.30 30.08 12.14
C VAL A 355 5.52 31.00 12.01
N GLU A 356 6.42 30.97 12.98
CA GLU A 356 7.61 31.85 13.01
C GLU A 356 8.59 31.57 11.86
N ARG A 357 8.67 30.32 11.40
CA ARG A 357 9.44 29.92 10.21
C ARG A 357 8.69 30.10 8.89
N GLY A 358 7.43 30.54 8.93
CA GLY A 358 6.61 30.76 7.73
C GLY A 358 6.19 29.49 6.99
N PHE A 359 6.20 28.34 7.65
CA PHE A 359 5.71 27.08 7.06
C PHE A 359 4.19 27.08 6.91
N VAL A 360 3.49 27.79 7.80
CA VAL A 360 2.05 28.02 7.78
C VAL A 360 1.73 29.45 8.21
N SER A 361 0.56 29.96 7.82
CA SER A 361 0.10 31.26 8.32
C SER A 361 -0.33 31.17 9.78
N ARG A 362 -0.24 32.30 10.50
CA ARG A 362 -0.70 32.41 11.88
C ARG A 362 -2.20 32.09 12.01
N ASP A 363 -3.02 32.55 11.08
CA ASP A 363 -4.47 32.31 11.09
C ASP A 363 -4.79 30.83 10.94
N SER A 364 -4.13 30.13 10.01
CA SER A 364 -4.28 28.69 9.86
C SER A 364 -3.84 27.94 11.11
N ALA A 365 -2.72 28.35 11.72
CA ALA A 365 -2.23 27.77 12.96
C ALA A 365 -3.19 28.00 14.13
N ALA A 366 -3.77 29.20 14.28
CA ALA A 366 -4.76 29.50 15.30
C ALA A 366 -6.01 28.62 15.16
N VAL A 367 -6.52 28.43 13.94
CA VAL A 367 -7.64 27.51 13.68
C VAL A 367 -7.28 26.06 14.06
N ARG A 368 -6.07 25.60 13.73
CA ARG A 368 -5.62 24.25 14.12
C ARG A 368 -5.52 24.09 15.64
N VAL A 369 -4.92 25.07 16.33
CA VAL A 369 -4.76 25.05 17.78
C VAL A 369 -6.12 25.06 18.46
N LEU A 370 -7.05 25.91 18.02
CA LEU A 370 -8.40 25.94 18.57
C LEU A 370 -9.11 24.59 18.41
N LYS A 371 -8.98 23.94 17.24
CA LYS A 371 -9.52 22.59 17.02
C LYS A 371 -8.97 21.57 18.04
N ILE A 372 -7.66 21.60 18.29
CA ILE A 372 -7.01 20.73 19.27
C ILE A 372 -7.58 20.99 20.68
N LEU A 373 -7.64 22.25 21.09
CA LEU A 373 -8.14 22.62 22.43
C LEU A 373 -9.62 22.24 22.62
N SER A 374 -10.45 22.48 21.60
CA SER A 374 -11.86 22.06 21.63
C SER A 374 -11.97 20.54 21.78
N PHE A 375 -11.17 19.73 21.08
CA PHE A 375 -11.22 18.29 21.24
C PHE A 375 -10.75 17.82 22.63
N LEU A 376 -9.66 18.41 23.14
CA LEU A 376 -9.13 18.09 24.48
C LEU A 376 -10.12 18.43 25.60
N GLN A 377 -10.91 19.49 25.43
CA GLN A 377 -11.88 19.96 26.41
C GLN A 377 -13.24 19.28 26.28
N ASP A 378 -13.75 19.16 25.05
CA ASP A 378 -15.16 18.86 24.80
C ASP A 378 -15.38 17.36 24.48
N SER A 379 -14.34 16.63 24.07
CA SER A 379 -14.45 15.23 23.63
C SER A 379 -13.60 14.26 24.45
N THR A 380 -12.51 14.71 25.06
CA THR A 380 -11.56 13.81 25.72
C THR A 380 -11.96 13.48 27.16
N ILE A 381 -11.88 12.20 27.53
CA ILE A 381 -12.09 11.76 28.93
C ILE A 381 -10.94 12.30 29.80
N ARG A 382 -11.30 12.92 30.93
CA ARG A 382 -10.34 13.46 31.91
C ARG A 382 -10.50 12.80 33.28
N TYR A 383 -9.41 12.68 34.01
CA TYR A 383 -9.31 12.03 35.32
C TYR A 383 -8.75 13.02 36.33
N HIS A 384 -9.60 13.58 37.21
CA HIS A 384 -9.18 14.68 38.09
C HIS A 384 -8.52 15.83 37.29
N GLY A 385 -9.07 16.10 36.11
CA GLY A 385 -8.52 17.05 35.14
C GLY A 385 -7.28 16.58 34.37
N ALA A 386 -6.59 15.51 34.75
CA ALA A 386 -5.51 14.94 33.95
C ALA A 386 -6.03 14.25 32.67
N TRP A 387 -5.19 14.18 31.64
CA TRP A 387 -5.46 13.39 30.43
C TRP A 387 -4.75 12.04 30.52
N PRO A 388 -5.28 11.00 29.86
CA PRO A 388 -4.54 9.76 29.69
C PRO A 388 -3.33 9.96 28.78
N HIS A 389 -2.38 9.02 28.82
CA HIS A 389 -1.28 8.98 27.85
C HIS A 389 -1.83 8.90 26.42
N TRP A 390 -2.61 7.85 26.13
CA TRP A 390 -3.19 7.65 24.81
C TRP A 390 -4.69 8.00 24.76
N ILE A 391 -5.02 8.77 23.74
CA ILE A 391 -6.37 9.25 23.44
C ILE A 391 -6.73 8.74 22.04
N ASN A 392 -7.91 8.16 21.90
CA ASN A 392 -8.49 7.91 20.58
C ASN A 392 -8.81 9.26 19.93
N GLY A 393 -8.06 9.63 18.88
CA GLY A 393 -8.17 10.92 18.21
C GLY A 393 -9.50 11.14 17.47
N GLU A 394 -10.33 10.11 17.31
CA GLU A 394 -11.66 10.22 16.72
C GLU A 394 -12.73 10.41 17.79
N THR A 395 -12.65 9.68 18.90
CA THR A 395 -13.73 9.63 19.92
C THR A 395 -13.42 10.40 21.21
N GLY A 396 -12.15 10.60 21.53
CA GLY A 396 -11.68 11.19 22.80
C GLY A 396 -11.62 10.18 23.96
N GLU A 397 -11.95 8.91 23.71
CA GLU A 397 -11.82 7.85 24.71
C GLU A 397 -10.37 7.54 25.03
N THR A 398 -10.11 7.13 26.28
CA THR A 398 -8.81 6.61 26.70
C THR A 398 -8.50 5.30 25.98
N ILE A 399 -7.31 5.20 25.42
CA ILE A 399 -6.74 3.94 24.95
C ILE A 399 -5.76 3.48 26.02
N PRO A 400 -5.97 2.34 26.70
CA PRO A 400 -5.02 1.88 27.70
C PRO A 400 -3.65 1.58 27.07
N PHE A 401 -2.57 2.17 27.60
CA PHE A 401 -1.20 1.88 27.19
C PHE A 401 -0.76 0.48 27.67
N SER A 402 -1.26 0.10 28.85
CA SER A 402 -1.09 -1.23 29.44
C SER A 402 -2.32 -1.61 30.25
N MET A 403 -2.34 -2.80 30.85
CA MET A 403 -3.47 -3.29 31.65
C MET A 403 -3.91 -2.32 32.76
N TYR A 404 -2.98 -1.53 33.32
CA TYR A 404 -3.25 -0.62 34.45
C TYR A 404 -2.97 0.85 34.12
N ASP A 405 -2.60 1.13 32.87
CA ASP A 405 -2.43 2.50 32.38
C ASP A 405 -3.62 2.83 31.49
N ASP A 406 -4.79 2.98 32.13
CA ASP A 406 -6.12 3.19 31.55
C ASP A 406 -6.80 4.45 32.10
N GLY A 407 -6.02 5.32 32.75
CA GLY A 407 -6.44 6.51 33.49
C GLY A 407 -5.61 7.75 33.15
N GLY A 408 -5.54 8.72 34.05
CA GLY A 408 -4.74 9.93 33.86
C GLY A 408 -3.23 9.65 33.99
N ASP A 409 -2.45 10.11 33.02
CA ASP A 409 -0.99 10.13 33.06
C ASP A 409 -0.52 11.54 33.40
N ILE A 410 0.04 11.71 34.60
CA ILE A 410 0.44 13.02 35.11
C ILE A 410 1.70 13.59 34.44
N VAL A 411 2.57 12.74 33.87
CA VAL A 411 3.77 13.19 33.17
C VAL A 411 3.40 13.68 31.77
N GLU A 412 2.60 12.89 31.05
CA GLU A 412 2.09 13.29 29.74
C GLU A 412 1.17 14.51 29.84
N THR A 413 0.35 14.59 30.90
CA THR A 413 -0.42 15.80 31.23
C THR A 413 0.49 17.01 31.46
N ALA A 414 1.62 16.86 32.14
CA ALA A 414 2.56 17.97 32.35
C ALA A 414 3.17 18.47 31.03
N TYR A 415 3.54 17.57 30.11
CA TYR A 415 3.99 17.94 28.77
C TYR A 415 2.90 18.64 27.96
N LEU A 416 1.66 18.15 28.04
CA LEU A 416 0.52 18.81 27.39
C LEU A 416 0.31 20.22 27.96
N VAL A 417 0.28 20.38 29.28
CA VAL A 417 0.12 21.68 29.95
C VAL A 417 1.26 22.63 29.62
N GLN A 418 2.51 22.15 29.49
CA GLN A 418 3.61 22.96 28.99
C GLN A 418 3.29 23.54 27.59
N GLY A 419 2.74 22.72 26.69
CA GLY A 419 2.26 23.16 25.38
C GLY A 419 1.12 24.19 25.49
N LEU A 420 0.12 23.94 26.34
CA LEU A 420 -1.04 24.82 26.58
C LEU A 420 -0.61 26.22 27.06
N LEU A 421 0.30 26.27 28.04
CA LEU A 421 0.81 27.54 28.56
C LEU A 421 1.62 28.29 27.50
N THR A 422 2.38 27.58 26.67
CA THR A 422 3.18 28.18 25.60
C THR A 422 2.29 28.81 24.51
N ILE A 423 1.30 28.06 23.99
CA ILE A 423 0.37 28.59 22.98
C ILE A 423 -0.50 29.72 23.53
N ARG A 424 -0.88 29.68 24.81
CA ARG A 424 -1.62 30.77 25.46
C ARG A 424 -0.83 32.09 25.45
N GLN A 425 0.48 32.03 25.66
CA GLN A 425 1.35 33.21 25.65
C GLN A 425 1.70 33.68 24.23
N TYR A 426 1.61 32.81 23.23
CA TYR A 426 1.93 33.14 21.85
C TYR A 426 0.74 33.71 21.07
N PHE A 427 -0.47 33.17 21.28
CA PHE A 427 -1.70 33.60 20.62
C PHE A 427 -2.39 34.76 21.36
N THR A 428 -1.83 35.97 21.25
CA THR A 428 -2.24 37.18 22.00
C THR A 428 -2.96 38.26 21.19
N LEU A 429 -3.25 38.03 19.91
CA LEU A 429 -3.97 39.03 19.11
C LEU A 429 -5.39 39.23 19.64
N ASP A 430 -5.89 40.46 19.46
CA ASP A 430 -7.24 40.87 19.83
C ASP A 430 -8.24 40.45 18.74
N ASN A 431 -8.51 39.14 18.69
CA ASN A 431 -9.52 38.55 17.82
C ASN A 431 -10.22 37.38 18.53
N GLY A 432 -11.38 36.97 18.00
CA GLY A 432 -12.21 35.94 18.62
C GLY A 432 -11.53 34.57 18.74
N VAL A 433 -10.76 34.15 17.73
CA VAL A 433 -10.08 32.84 17.72
C VAL A 433 -8.99 32.78 18.78
N GLU A 434 -8.09 33.76 18.82
CA GLU A 434 -7.00 33.78 19.78
C GLU A 434 -7.49 34.06 21.21
N THR A 435 -8.58 34.81 21.37
CA THR A 435 -9.26 34.97 22.68
C THR A 435 -9.78 33.63 23.18
N GLU A 436 -10.42 32.84 22.33
CA GLU A 436 -10.91 31.51 22.68
C GLU A 436 -9.77 30.54 23.00
N ILE A 437 -8.68 30.57 22.23
CA ILE A 437 -7.45 29.80 22.54
C ILE A 437 -6.97 30.11 23.96
N ARG A 438 -6.85 31.39 24.33
CA ARG A 438 -6.39 31.79 25.66
C ARG A 438 -7.34 31.35 26.76
N ASN A 439 -8.65 31.49 26.55
CA ASN A 439 -9.67 31.08 27.53
C ASN A 439 -9.63 29.58 27.77
N ARG A 440 -9.70 28.77 26.71
CA ARG A 440 -9.68 27.31 26.79
C ARG A 440 -8.37 26.79 27.36
N ALA A 441 -7.23 27.31 26.91
CA ALA A 441 -5.95 26.92 27.48
C ALA A 441 -5.90 27.21 28.99
N THR A 442 -6.43 28.35 29.43
CA THR A 442 -6.50 28.74 30.86
C THR A 442 -7.36 27.76 31.65
N GLU A 443 -8.59 27.53 31.23
CA GLU A 443 -9.52 26.61 31.91
C GLU A 443 -8.95 25.19 31.97
N LEU A 444 -8.38 24.71 30.86
CA LEU A 444 -7.81 23.37 30.78
C LEU A 444 -6.67 23.15 31.77
N TRP A 445 -5.72 24.10 31.90
CA TRP A 445 -4.60 23.92 32.84
C TRP A 445 -5.02 24.14 34.31
N GLU A 446 -5.92 25.08 34.59
CA GLU A 446 -6.38 25.38 35.96
C GLU A 446 -7.23 24.25 36.57
N THR A 447 -7.89 23.47 35.71
CA THR A 447 -8.75 22.36 36.14
C THR A 447 -8.02 21.04 36.36
N VAL A 448 -6.69 20.99 36.18
CA VAL A 448 -5.89 19.81 36.53
C VAL A 448 -5.68 19.79 38.06
N GLU A 449 -6.21 18.77 38.74
CA GLU A 449 -6.06 18.56 40.17
C GLU A 449 -4.72 17.85 40.45
N TRP A 450 -3.64 18.61 40.54
CA TRP A 450 -2.28 18.07 40.73
C TRP A 450 -1.99 17.48 42.13
N ASP A 451 -2.74 17.89 43.15
CA ASP A 451 -2.48 17.65 44.57
C ASP A 451 -3.09 16.34 45.12
#